data_AF-L8PE47-F1
#
_entry.id   AF-L8PE47-F1
#
_cell.length_a   1.000
_cell.length_b   1.000
_cell.length_c   1.000
_cell.angle_alpha   90.00
_cell.angle_beta   90.00
_cell.angle_gamma   90.00
#
_symmetry.space_group_name_H-M   'P 1'
#
loop_
_entity.id
_entity.type
_entity.pdbx_description
1 polymer ?
#
loop_
_entity_poly.entity_id
_entity_poly.type
_entity_poly.pdbx_seq_one_letter_code
_entity_poly.pdbx_strand_id
1 'polypeptide(L)' 'MLFDWLMSTDLNAVPITHPAQKQALTDLLARLEEVDVTESTEEEIAAAQDEVAKNMGW' A
#
# COMPACT_ATOMS: atom_id res chain seq x y z
N MET A 1 5.28 4.00 -7.08
CA MET A 1 4.47 5.14 -7.56
C MET A 1 3.24 5.46 -6.70
N LEU A 2 2.29 4.54 -6.45
CA LEU A 2 1.15 4.85 -5.55
C LEU A 2 1.61 5.05 -4.10
N PHE A 3 2.48 4.18 -3.61
CA PHE A 3 3.07 4.28 -2.27
C PHE A 3 3.85 5.60 -2.10
N ASP A 4 4.78 5.89 -3.00
CA ASP A 4 5.57 7.14 -2.97
C ASP A 4 4.68 8.39 -3.04
N TRP A 5 3.63 8.34 -3.85
CA TRP A 5 2.64 9.41 -3.95
C TRP A 5 1.88 9.58 -2.63
N LEU A 6 1.43 8.48 -2.01
CA LEU A 6 0.68 8.51 -0.75
C LEU A 6 1.52 9.05 0.41
N MET A 7 2.82 8.74 0.43
CA MET A 7 3.76 9.20 1.47
C MET A 7 4.22 10.66 1.29
N SER A 8 4.11 11.23 0.08
CA SER A 8 4.57 12.59 -0.21
C SER A 8 3.45 13.61 -0.45
N THR A 9 2.20 13.16 -0.60
CA THR A 9 1.05 14.01 -0.94
C THR A 9 0.20 14.33 0.28
N ASP A 10 -0.22 15.60 0.39
CA ASP A 10 -1.23 15.99 1.38
C ASP A 10 -2.63 15.48 0.96
N LEU A 11 -3.15 14.50 1.71
CA LEU A 11 -4.48 13.91 1.50
C LEU A 11 -5.64 14.91 1.61
N ASN A 12 -5.42 16.11 2.17
CA ASN A 12 -6.42 17.18 2.20
C ASN A 12 -6.49 17.97 0.90
N ALA A 13 -5.42 17.96 0.12
CA ALA A 13 -5.34 18.61 -1.19
C ALA A 13 -5.79 17.69 -2.33
N VAL A 14 -6.01 16.39 -2.06
CA VAL A 14 -6.45 15.42 -3.06
C VAL A 14 -7.90 15.69 -3.45
N PRO A 15 -8.20 15.96 -4.73
CA PRO A 15 -9.57 16.12 -5.19
C PRO A 15 -10.29 14.77 -5.10
N ILE A 16 -11.28 14.69 -4.21
CA ILE A 16 -12.12 13.51 -4.04
C ILE A 16 -13.50 13.76 -4.64
N THR A 17 -14.01 12.77 -5.36
CA THR A 17 -15.39 12.80 -5.88
C THR A 17 -16.38 12.28 -4.84
N HIS A 18 -15.90 11.45 -3.90
CA HIS A 18 -16.72 10.84 -2.86
C HIS A 18 -15.99 10.82 -1.50
N PRO A 19 -16.65 11.13 -0.37
CA PRO A 19 -16.02 11.13 0.96
C PRO A 19 -15.32 9.80 1.31
N ALA A 20 -15.89 8.68 0.88
CA ALA A 20 -15.32 7.35 1.10
C ALA A 20 -13.95 7.16 0.43
N GLN A 21 -13.62 7.91 -0.63
CA GLN A 21 -12.29 7.82 -1.26
C GLN A 21 -11.21 8.33 -0.31
N LYS A 22 -11.48 9.41 0.43
CA LYS A 22 -10.57 9.92 1.44
C LYS A 22 -10.42 8.94 2.59
N GLN A 23 -11.52 8.35 3.03
CA GLN A 23 -11.50 7.32 4.08
C GLN A 23 -10.64 6.12 3.65
N ALA A 24 -10.84 5.60 2.44
CA ALA A 24 -10.06 4.49 1.91
C ALA A 24 -8.55 4.81 1.79
N LEU A 25 -8.19 6.05 1.41
CA LEU A 25 -6.79 6.48 1.35
C LEU A 25 -6.17 6.61 2.75
N THR A 26 -6.91 7.14 3.73
CA THR A 26 -6.46 7.22 5.12
C THR A 26 -6.30 5.82 5.73
N ASP A 27 -7.27 4.92 5.51
CA ASP A 27 -7.22 3.54 6.00
C ASP A 27 -6.04 2.77 5.37
N LEU A 28 -5.77 3.01 4.09
CA LEU A 28 -4.61 2.45 3.40
C LEU A 28 -3.30 3.00 3.97
N LEU A 29 -3.21 4.31 4.20
CA LEU A 29 -2.01 4.93 4.77
C LEU A 29 -1.72 4.39 6.19
N ALA A 30 -2.74 4.28 7.04
CA ALA A 30 -2.60 3.73 8.39
C ALA A 30 -2.08 2.28 8.37
N ARG A 31 -2.62 1.43 7.47
CA ARG A 31 -2.13 0.06 7.29
C ARG A 31 -0.68 0.00 6.76
N LEU A 32 -0.25 1.00 6.00
CA LEU A 32 1.10 1.10 5.47
C LEU A 32 2.09 1.69 6.49
N GLU A 33 1.63 2.45 7.48
CA GLU A 33 2.46 2.89 8.61
C GLU A 33 2.70 1.76 9.62
N GLU A 34 1.75 0.83 9.76
CA GLU A 34 1.87 -0.35 10.62
C GLU A 34 2.83 -1.42 10.07
N VAL A 35 3.08 -1.41 8.77
CA VAL A 35 3.93 -2.37 8.08
C VAL A 35 5.15 -1.63 7.55
N ASP A 36 6.34 -2.03 7.96
CA ASP A 36 7.56 -1.49 7.34
C ASP A 36 7.75 -2.07 5.95
N VAL A 37 6.96 -1.58 5.00
CA VAL A 37 7.03 -1.98 3.59
C VAL A 37 8.32 -1.48 2.94
N THR A 38 8.96 -0.47 3.56
CA THR A 38 10.19 0.15 3.06
C THR A 38 11.46 -0.61 3.42
N GLU A 39 11.45 -1.38 4.52
CA GLU A 39 12.57 -2.25 4.92
C GLU A 39 12.51 -3.66 4.31
N SER A 40 11.45 -3.98 3.57
CA SER A 40 11.32 -5.29 2.93
C SER A 40 12.45 -5.52 1.92
N THR A 41 13.26 -6.52 2.19
CA THR A 41 14.36 -6.95 1.32
C THR A 41 13.83 -7.60 0.05
N GLU A 42 14.64 -7.63 -1.01
CA GLU A 42 14.28 -8.32 -2.27
C GLU A 42 13.94 -9.81 -2.02
N GLU A 43 14.57 -10.43 -1.03
CA GLU A 43 14.31 -11.82 -0.61
C GLU A 43 12.93 -12.00 0.03
N GLU A 44 12.48 -11.05 0.87
CA GLU A 44 11.14 -11.07 1.47
C GLU A 44 10.05 -10.83 0.42
N ILE A 45 10.32 -9.97 -0.56
CA ILE A 45 9.41 -9.73 -1.69
C ILE A 45 9.29 -11.00 -2.55
N ALA A 46 10.41 -11.66 -2.85
CA ALA A 46 10.41 -12.91 -3.62
C ALA A 46 9.66 -14.04 -2.87
N ALA A 47 9.88 -14.17 -1.56
CA ALA A 47 9.17 -15.14 -0.73
C ALA A 47 7.65 -14.90 -0.70
N ALA A 48 7.23 -13.63 -0.59
CA ALA A 48 5.82 -13.26 -0.63
C ALA A 48 5.19 -13.55 -2.01
N GLN A 49 5.91 -13.33 -3.11
CA GLN A 49 5.44 -13.68 -4.45
C GLN A 49 5.27 -15.19 -4.63
N ASP A 50 6.21 -15.99 -4.12
CA ASP A 50 6.12 -17.45 -4.15
C ASP A 50 4.96 -17.99 -3.31
N GLU A 51 4.71 -17.41 -2.14
CA GLU A 51 3.55 -17.74 -1.28
C GLU A 51 2.22 -17.45 -2.00
N VAL A 52 2.13 -16.33 -2.70
CA VAL A 52 0.95 -15.97 -3.50
C VAL A 52 0.78 -16.92 -4.68
N ALA A 53 1.85 -17.23 -5.42
CA ALA A 53 1.80 -18.17 -6.55
C ALA A 53 1.30 -19.56 -6.11
N LYS A 54 1.83 -20.07 -4.99
CA LYS A 54 1.39 -21.34 -4.38
C LYS A 54 -0.09 -21.32 -3.98
N ASN A 55 -0.58 -20.22 -3.42
CA ASN A 55 -1.97 -20.10 -3.00
C ASN A 55 -2.94 -19.86 -4.17
N MET A 56 -2.48 -19.29 -5.29
CA MET A 56 -3.30 -19.07 -6.49
C MET A 56 -3.30 -20.27 -7.46
N GLY A 57 -2.50 -21.31 -7.19
CA GLY A 57 -2.46 -22.52 -8.02
C GLY A 57 -1.85 -22.31 -9.41
N TRP A 58 -0.93 -21.35 -9.53
CA TRP A 58 -0.13 -21.11 -10.74
C TRP A 58 1.13 -21.99 -10.76
#